data_AF-A0A935CUA0-F1
#
_entry.id   AF-A0A935CUA0-F1
#
_cell.length_a   1.000
_cell.length_b   1.000
_cell.length_c   1.000
_cell.angle_alpha   90.00
_cell.angle_beta   90.00
_cell.angle_gamma   90.00
#
_symmetry.space_group_name_H-M   'P 1'
#
loop_
_entity.id
_entity.type
_entity.pdbx_description
1 polymer ?
#
loop_
_entity_poly.entity_id
_entity_poly.type
_entity_poly.pdbx_seq_one_letter_code
_entity_poly.pdbx_strand_id
1 'polypeptide(L)'
;MTRTEIVCDNATALERILERCPKHIVAAIPLGLGKPNRLLNAIYDVVRRDPSRSLKLFTALSLARPQPKPGLEARFAQPFIDRHFGADYPDLDYVLDQRAGRLPANVSVHEFYFQSGAWLGNDTAQRHYASINYTHVARDMATRQPTLLLQIVARRGDRLSMSCNPDVTLELIERMAANGQPRPYVVAVVHADLPFLGNDAEVGLDFADLLVENTNDRHRLFALPREPVLPSEHAIGLHAASLVKDGGTLQIGIGALSDAIVHGLLWRERDPAAFAQTVRALSVLRSPGLGIECGRFERGLYGASEMVMDGFMHLRKSGILRRHVFDDLGLQRLLNSGAVHEVADTSTLDRFIEVGLVAMQLDRPSLHWLQKFGLVDSSVDLVNGELRWPDGMRSGADLSDRGAKRMLVEHIDGKPLVGGRYLHGAFWLGTRLLQDWLRDLDDADYAGLCMTRVTHINQLYGGRESLDIAQRHDPRFFNTCMMATVFGAAVSDGLADGQVVSGVGGQYNFVAMAHEIPNGPQCIDVACSPRKRAWTAVEHRLALRLHHHSAPSARSRRDRIRHR
;
A
#
# COMPACT_ATOMS: atom_id res chain seq x y z
N MET A 1 25.63 -14.50 13.23
CA MET A 1 24.18 -14.53 12.96
C MET A 1 23.55 -15.53 13.90
N THR A 2 22.70 -15.08 14.80
CA THR A 2 21.87 -15.94 15.65
C THR A 2 20.84 -16.63 14.75
N ARG A 3 20.75 -17.97 14.84
CA ARG A 3 19.74 -18.75 14.13
C ARG A 3 18.36 -18.41 14.70
N THR A 4 17.37 -18.17 13.84
CA THR A 4 15.96 -17.97 14.23
C THR A 4 15.47 -19.12 15.11
N GLU A 5 14.96 -18.80 16.30
CA GLU A 5 14.28 -19.76 17.16
C GLU A 5 12.85 -19.97 16.65
N ILE A 6 12.37 -21.21 16.59
CA ILE A 6 11.00 -21.53 16.17
C ILE A 6 10.27 -22.17 17.36
N VAL A 7 9.11 -21.63 17.72
CA VAL A 7 8.24 -22.12 18.80
C VAL A 7 6.83 -22.39 18.26
N CYS A 8 6.11 -23.33 18.88
CA CYS A 8 4.82 -23.80 18.38
C CYS A 8 3.60 -23.27 19.15
N ASP A 9 3.78 -22.39 20.13
CA ASP A 9 2.69 -21.82 20.91
C ASP A 9 3.02 -20.41 21.47
N ASN A 10 1.97 -19.69 21.85
CA ASN A 10 2.07 -18.32 22.36
C ASN A 10 2.63 -18.24 23.79
N ALA A 11 2.56 -19.31 24.58
CA ALA A 11 3.04 -19.30 25.96
C ALA A 11 4.57 -19.35 26.00
N THR A 12 5.18 -20.27 25.25
CA THR A 12 6.65 -20.29 25.09
C THR A 12 7.14 -19.03 24.38
N ALA A 13 6.40 -18.51 23.39
CA ALA A 13 6.76 -17.24 22.77
C ALA A 13 6.76 -16.07 23.77
N LEU A 14 5.75 -16.00 24.64
CA LEU A 14 5.68 -15.00 25.70
C LEU A 14 6.84 -15.13 26.68
N GLU A 15 7.19 -16.34 27.12
CA GLU A 15 8.35 -16.58 27.99
C GLU A 15 9.64 -16.03 27.36
N ARG A 16 9.91 -16.35 26.09
CA ARG A 16 11.07 -15.83 25.35
C ARG A 16 11.08 -14.32 25.24
N ILE A 17 9.92 -13.70 24.98
CA ILE A 17 9.80 -12.24 24.94
C ILE A 17 10.12 -11.65 26.33
N LEU A 18 9.60 -12.22 27.41
CA LEU A 18 9.83 -11.71 28.77
C LEU A 18 11.26 -11.93 29.27
N GLU A 19 11.96 -12.94 28.75
CA GLU A 19 13.38 -13.23 28.99
C GLU A 19 14.30 -12.26 28.23
N ARG A 20 13.97 -11.93 26.97
CA ARG A 20 14.84 -11.14 26.07
C ARG A 20 14.58 -9.64 26.14
N CYS A 21 13.33 -9.23 26.31
CA CYS A 21 12.99 -7.82 26.39
C CYS A 21 13.14 -7.30 27.84
N PRO A 22 13.51 -6.01 28.01
CA PRO A 22 13.56 -5.39 29.33
C PRO A 22 12.15 -5.30 29.94
N LYS A 23 12.08 -5.06 31.27
CA LYS A 23 10.80 -4.82 31.97
C LYS A 23 9.98 -3.67 31.39
N HIS A 24 10.65 -2.68 30.79
CA HIS A 24 10.03 -1.55 30.11
C HIS A 24 10.05 -1.78 28.60
N ILE A 25 8.99 -2.39 28.07
CA ILE A 25 8.91 -2.76 26.66
C ILE A 25 8.45 -1.54 25.85
N VAL A 26 9.25 -1.18 24.85
CA VAL A 26 8.84 -0.28 23.77
C VAL A 26 8.57 -1.14 22.54
N ALA A 27 7.30 -1.30 22.19
CA ALA A 27 6.87 -2.21 21.13
C ALA A 27 6.45 -1.44 19.87
N ALA A 28 7.10 -1.77 18.74
CA ALA A 28 6.67 -1.39 17.40
C ALA A 28 5.72 -2.45 16.85
N ILE A 29 4.47 -2.07 16.60
CA ILE A 29 3.42 -2.97 16.14
C ILE A 29 2.86 -2.44 14.81
N PRO A 30 2.81 -3.24 13.73
CA PRO A 30 2.29 -2.81 12.43
C PRO A 30 0.88 -2.24 12.50
N LEU A 31 0.53 -1.39 11.53
CA LEU A 31 -0.84 -0.88 11.45
C LEU A 31 -1.83 -1.97 11.01
N GLY A 32 -3.12 -1.76 11.31
CA GLY A 32 -4.19 -2.58 10.72
C GLY A 32 -4.05 -4.08 11.00
N LEU A 33 -4.07 -4.86 9.92
CA LEU A 33 -4.16 -6.33 9.94
C LEU A 33 -2.89 -7.02 10.46
N GLY A 34 -1.72 -6.38 10.36
CA GLY A 34 -0.41 -6.97 10.67
C GLY A 34 -0.17 -7.33 12.15
N LYS A 35 -1.15 -7.17 13.03
CA LYS A 35 -1.04 -7.36 14.48
C LYS A 35 -1.30 -8.83 14.87
N PRO A 36 -0.40 -9.49 15.63
CA PRO A 36 -0.67 -10.80 16.18
C PRO A 36 -1.43 -10.68 17.51
N ASN A 37 -2.75 -10.51 17.42
CA ASN A 37 -3.60 -10.12 18.55
C ASN A 37 -3.46 -11.02 19.79
N ARG A 38 -3.44 -12.35 19.63
CA ARG A 38 -3.36 -13.28 20.78
C ARG A 38 -2.06 -13.13 21.57
N LEU A 39 -0.92 -13.06 20.89
CA LEU A 39 0.38 -12.89 21.54
C LEU A 39 0.50 -11.48 22.14
N LEU A 40 -0.02 -10.46 21.45
CA LEU A 40 -0.05 -9.09 21.97
C LEU A 40 -0.93 -8.97 23.23
N ASN A 41 -2.08 -9.64 23.26
CA ASN A 41 -2.95 -9.72 24.44
C ASN A 41 -2.24 -10.43 25.60
N ALA A 42 -1.49 -11.49 25.35
CA ALA A 42 -0.73 -12.20 26.38
C ALA A 42 0.36 -11.32 27.01
N ILE A 43 1.08 -10.52 26.21
CA ILE A 43 2.04 -9.53 26.70
C ILE A 43 1.32 -8.45 27.51
N TYR A 44 0.20 -7.93 27.00
CA TYR A 44 -0.60 -6.92 27.68
C TYR A 44 -1.12 -7.42 29.05
N ASP A 45 -1.61 -8.65 29.12
CA ASP A 45 -2.13 -9.24 30.36
C ASP A 45 -1.05 -9.40 31.45
N VAL A 46 0.17 -9.81 31.07
CA VAL A 46 1.31 -9.86 32.00
C VAL A 46 1.64 -8.47 32.54
N VAL A 47 1.77 -7.48 31.66
CA VAL A 47 2.09 -6.11 32.07
C VAL A 47 0.98 -5.52 32.93
N ARG A 48 -0.28 -5.75 32.56
CA ARG A 48 -1.45 -5.32 33.34
C ARG A 48 -1.43 -5.85 34.78
N ARG A 49 -0.93 -7.07 35.00
CA ARG A 49 -0.86 -7.71 36.34
C ARG A 49 0.40 -7.40 37.13
N ASP A 50 1.49 -6.97 36.47
CA ASP A 50 2.78 -6.66 37.09
C ASP A 50 3.15 -5.17 36.92
N PRO A 51 2.86 -4.32 37.91
CA PRO A 51 3.23 -2.90 37.89
C PRO A 51 4.75 -2.62 37.79
N SER A 52 5.62 -3.63 38.02
CA SER A 52 7.06 -3.48 37.84
C SER A 52 7.48 -3.50 36.36
N ARG A 53 6.56 -3.87 35.47
CA ARG A 53 6.73 -3.84 34.02
C ARG A 53 5.93 -2.69 33.42
N SER A 54 6.35 -2.21 32.26
CA SER A 54 5.56 -1.25 31.49
C SER A 54 5.59 -1.57 30.00
N LEU A 55 4.56 -1.14 29.29
CA LEU A 55 4.39 -1.35 27.86
C LEU A 55 4.04 -0.02 27.18
N LYS A 56 4.90 0.42 26.28
CA LYS A 56 4.62 1.52 25.35
C LYS A 56 4.37 0.92 23.97
N LEU A 57 3.13 0.96 23.51
CA LEU A 57 2.72 0.47 22.20
C LEU A 57 2.77 1.64 21.20
N PHE A 58 3.55 1.50 20.14
CA PHE A 58 3.51 2.39 18.98
C PHE A 58 2.90 1.65 17.79
N THR A 59 1.76 2.12 17.31
CA THR A 59 1.00 1.45 16.24
C THR A 59 0.10 2.43 15.49
N ALA A 60 -0.82 1.90 14.69
CA ALA A 60 -1.91 2.63 14.06
C ALA A 60 -3.06 1.68 13.71
N LEU A 61 -4.25 2.23 13.49
CA LEU A 61 -5.43 1.54 13.01
C LEU A 61 -5.67 0.24 13.78
N SER A 62 -5.87 0.35 15.09
CA SER A 62 -6.20 -0.79 15.95
C SER A 62 -7.59 -1.32 15.64
N LEU A 63 -7.64 -2.41 14.87
CA LEU A 63 -8.87 -3.04 14.41
C LEU A 63 -9.54 -3.80 15.56
N ALA A 64 -10.85 -3.62 15.70
CA ALA A 64 -11.68 -4.37 16.64
C ALA A 64 -13.06 -4.63 16.04
N ARG A 65 -13.67 -5.74 16.44
CA ARG A 65 -15.05 -6.06 16.03
C ARG A 65 -16.02 -4.96 16.50
N PRO A 66 -17.09 -4.69 15.73
CA PRO A 66 -18.18 -3.83 16.19
C PRO A 66 -18.77 -4.36 17.50
N GLN A 67 -19.11 -3.45 18.42
CA GLN A 67 -19.69 -3.78 19.73
C GLN A 67 -21.13 -3.24 19.77
N PRO A 68 -22.13 -4.01 19.29
CA PRO A 68 -23.51 -3.54 19.24
C PRO A 68 -24.08 -3.35 20.64
N LYS A 69 -24.96 -2.37 20.82
CA LYS A 69 -25.61 -2.16 22.13
C LYS A 69 -26.51 -3.34 22.51
N PRO A 70 -26.66 -3.62 23.81
CA PRO A 70 -27.59 -4.65 24.28
C PRO A 70 -29.02 -4.43 23.76
N GLY A 71 -29.79 -5.52 23.63
CA GLY A 71 -31.17 -5.48 23.16
C GLY A 71 -31.29 -5.80 21.67
N LEU A 72 -32.11 -5.04 20.94
CA LEU A 72 -32.44 -5.34 19.54
C LEU A 72 -31.23 -5.23 18.60
N GLU A 73 -30.33 -4.28 18.86
CA GLU A 73 -29.13 -4.08 18.05
C GLU A 73 -28.21 -5.31 18.11
N ALA A 74 -27.86 -5.78 19.32
CA ALA A 74 -27.09 -7.01 19.50
C ALA A 74 -27.79 -8.25 18.89
N ARG A 75 -29.11 -8.40 19.08
CA ARG A 75 -29.86 -9.54 18.52
C ARG A 75 -29.81 -9.60 16.99
N PHE A 76 -29.68 -8.46 16.32
CA PHE A 76 -29.55 -8.38 14.86
C PHE A 76 -28.09 -8.45 14.39
N ALA A 77 -27.19 -7.74 15.06
CA ALA A 77 -25.80 -7.58 14.64
C ALA A 77 -24.89 -8.75 15.06
N GLN A 78 -25.10 -9.35 16.24
CA GLN A 78 -24.20 -10.39 16.77
C GLN A 78 -24.10 -11.62 15.86
N PRO A 79 -25.21 -12.17 15.31
CA PRO A 79 -25.11 -13.31 14.38
C PRO A 79 -24.31 -12.98 13.11
N PHE A 80 -24.36 -11.72 12.65
CA PHE A 80 -23.52 -11.26 11.56
C PHE A 80 -22.06 -11.16 11.99
N ILE A 81 -21.77 -10.57 13.15
CA ILE A 81 -20.40 -10.40 13.68
C ILE A 81 -19.73 -11.77 13.86
N ASP A 82 -20.40 -12.72 14.51
CA ASP A 82 -19.85 -14.06 14.76
C ASP A 82 -19.57 -14.81 13.46
N ARG A 83 -20.47 -14.72 12.48
CA ARG A 83 -20.29 -15.33 11.16
C ARG A 83 -19.20 -14.64 10.34
N HIS A 84 -19.08 -13.32 10.45
CA HIS A 84 -18.16 -12.53 9.64
C HIS A 84 -16.74 -12.55 10.18
N PHE A 85 -16.55 -12.34 11.48
CA PHE A 85 -15.22 -12.28 12.09
C PHE A 85 -14.79 -13.61 12.73
N GLY A 86 -15.74 -14.48 13.05
CA GLY A 86 -15.51 -15.62 13.95
C GLY A 86 -15.86 -15.25 15.38
N ALA A 87 -16.58 -16.14 16.07
CA ALA A 87 -16.91 -15.97 17.49
C ALA A 87 -15.63 -15.90 18.35
N ASP A 88 -14.58 -16.62 17.94
CA ASP A 88 -13.27 -16.74 18.60
C ASP A 88 -12.23 -15.68 18.16
N TYR A 89 -12.66 -14.68 17.38
CA TYR A 89 -11.75 -13.61 16.94
C TYR A 89 -11.14 -12.89 18.17
N PRO A 90 -9.80 -12.83 18.27
CA PRO A 90 -9.11 -12.22 19.39
C PRO A 90 -9.11 -10.69 19.22
N ASP A 91 -10.14 -10.01 19.72
CA ASP A 91 -10.06 -8.54 19.84
C ASP A 91 -8.88 -8.14 20.73
N LEU A 92 -8.28 -6.98 20.44
CA LEU A 92 -7.16 -6.46 21.21
C LEU A 92 -7.64 -5.98 22.58
N ASP A 93 -7.14 -6.57 23.66
CA ASP A 93 -7.61 -6.29 25.02
C ASP A 93 -7.33 -4.84 25.44
N TYR A 94 -6.18 -4.28 25.01
CA TYR A 94 -5.88 -2.87 25.26
C TYR A 94 -6.89 -1.93 24.57
N VAL A 95 -7.44 -2.30 23.41
CA VAL A 95 -8.46 -1.49 22.70
C VAL A 95 -9.75 -1.50 23.50
N LEU A 96 -10.15 -2.66 24.03
CA LEU A 96 -11.33 -2.80 24.88
C LEU A 96 -11.20 -1.98 26.17
N ASP A 97 -10.05 -2.07 26.84
CA ASP A 97 -9.78 -1.30 28.05
C ASP A 97 -9.64 0.20 27.78
N GLN A 98 -9.00 0.60 26.67
CA GLN A 98 -8.89 2.00 26.27
C GLN A 98 -10.27 2.62 25.98
N ARG A 99 -11.17 1.89 25.28
CA ARG A 99 -12.56 2.31 25.07
C ARG A 99 -13.33 2.48 26.37
N ALA A 100 -13.09 1.59 27.33
CA ALA A 100 -13.71 1.63 28.65
C ALA A 100 -13.07 2.64 29.62
N GLY A 101 -11.99 3.33 29.23
CA GLY A 101 -11.24 4.21 30.13
C GLY A 101 -10.51 3.47 31.26
N ARG A 102 -10.16 2.19 31.04
CA ARG A 102 -9.53 1.28 32.02
C ARG A 102 -8.12 0.84 31.64
N LEU A 103 -7.44 1.59 30.77
CA LEU A 103 -6.05 1.30 30.42
C LEU A 103 -5.17 1.40 31.70
N PRO A 104 -4.34 0.39 32.00
CA PRO A 104 -3.48 0.39 33.19
C PRO A 104 -2.48 1.55 33.16
N ALA A 105 -2.12 2.10 34.33
CA ALA A 105 -1.18 3.22 34.43
C ALA A 105 0.23 2.90 33.89
N ASN A 106 0.61 1.62 33.85
CA ASN A 106 1.88 1.15 33.30
C ASN A 106 1.81 0.77 31.80
N VAL A 107 0.68 1.03 31.13
CA VAL A 107 0.51 0.84 29.69
C VAL A 107 0.20 2.18 29.02
N SER A 108 0.88 2.50 27.93
CA SER A 108 0.53 3.65 27.07
C SER A 108 0.46 3.22 25.61
N VAL A 109 -0.58 3.68 24.92
CA VAL A 109 -0.86 3.33 23.52
C VAL A 109 -0.77 4.60 22.69
N HIS A 110 0.15 4.61 21.75
CA HIS A 110 0.43 5.74 20.85
C HIS A 110 0.08 5.31 19.44
N GLU A 111 -0.99 5.87 18.89
CA GLU A 111 -1.41 5.60 17.52
C GLU A 111 -1.11 6.80 16.62
N PHE A 112 -0.47 6.57 15.48
CA PHE A 112 -0.26 7.64 14.48
C PHE A 112 -1.42 7.80 13.48
N TYR A 113 -2.34 6.83 13.49
CA TYR A 113 -3.58 6.88 12.73
C TYR A 113 -4.67 6.11 13.48
N PHE A 114 -5.82 6.74 13.67
CA PHE A 114 -7.00 6.15 14.30
C PHE A 114 -7.96 5.55 13.27
N GLN A 115 -8.70 4.53 13.68
CA GLN A 115 -9.93 4.18 12.98
C GLN A 115 -10.89 5.38 13.04
N SER A 116 -11.41 5.79 11.88
CA SER A 116 -12.17 7.03 11.74
C SER A 116 -13.32 7.15 12.75
N GLY A 117 -13.25 8.17 13.61
CA GLY A 117 -14.25 8.50 14.62
C GLY A 117 -14.27 7.58 15.85
N ALA A 118 -13.44 6.53 15.90
CA ALA A 118 -13.50 5.51 16.95
C ALA A 118 -13.08 6.02 18.34
N TRP A 119 -12.32 7.12 18.38
CA TRP A 119 -11.73 7.67 19.61
C TRP A 119 -12.19 9.09 19.93
N LEU A 120 -13.26 9.56 19.29
CA LEU A 120 -13.90 10.82 19.66
C LEU A 120 -14.47 10.72 21.09
N GLY A 121 -14.20 11.74 21.90
CA GLY A 121 -14.57 11.79 23.31
C GLY A 121 -13.68 10.95 24.24
N ASN A 122 -12.60 10.35 23.76
CA ASN A 122 -11.65 9.59 24.58
C ASN A 122 -10.38 10.41 24.86
N ASP A 123 -10.37 11.14 25.98
CA ASP A 123 -9.26 12.04 26.35
C ASP A 123 -7.89 11.35 26.35
N THR A 124 -7.80 10.13 26.87
CA THR A 124 -6.54 9.40 26.94
C THR A 124 -6.01 9.07 25.55
N ALA A 125 -6.87 8.56 24.66
CA ALA A 125 -6.48 8.29 23.28
C ALA A 125 -6.05 9.58 22.57
N GLN A 126 -6.83 10.65 22.67
CA GLN A 126 -6.55 11.93 22.02
C GLN A 126 -5.20 12.52 22.46
N ARG A 127 -4.84 12.44 23.75
CA ARG A 127 -3.54 12.92 24.27
C ARG A 127 -2.34 12.07 23.83
N HIS A 128 -2.56 10.80 23.50
CA HIS A 128 -1.52 9.89 23.04
C HIS A 128 -1.53 9.69 21.51
N TYR A 129 -2.33 10.48 20.79
CA TYR A 129 -2.24 10.53 19.33
C TYR A 129 -0.86 11.05 18.91
N ALA A 130 -0.18 10.29 18.06
CA ALA A 130 1.12 10.67 17.52
C ALA A 130 0.93 11.30 16.12
N SER A 131 0.94 12.63 16.03
CA SER A 131 0.85 13.32 14.74
C SER A 131 2.11 13.14 13.91
N ILE A 132 2.17 12.05 13.15
CA ILE A 132 3.32 11.64 12.34
C ILE A 132 2.82 11.36 10.93
N ASN A 133 3.47 11.98 9.94
CA ASN A 133 3.23 11.66 8.54
C ASN A 133 3.71 10.23 8.23
N TYR A 134 2.91 9.45 7.50
CA TYR A 134 3.12 8.02 7.38
C TYR A 134 4.51 7.64 6.82
N THR A 135 5.02 8.40 5.84
CA THR A 135 6.35 8.24 5.25
C THR A 135 7.50 8.35 6.27
N HIS A 136 7.25 9.01 7.41
CA HIS A 136 8.25 9.30 8.43
C HIS A 136 8.14 8.41 9.67
N VAL A 137 7.18 7.48 9.71
CA VAL A 137 6.95 6.62 10.88
C VAL A 137 8.20 5.80 11.21
N ALA A 138 8.89 5.23 10.21
CA ALA A 138 10.12 4.47 10.45
C ALA A 138 11.21 5.32 11.12
N ARG A 139 11.42 6.56 10.65
CA ARG A 139 12.37 7.52 11.23
C ARG A 139 12.01 7.85 12.68
N ASP A 140 10.76 8.20 12.91
CA ASP A 140 10.28 8.61 14.23
C ASP A 140 10.26 7.42 15.21
N MET A 141 10.03 6.20 14.72
CA MET A 141 10.09 5.00 15.55
C MET A 141 11.54 4.64 15.91
N ALA A 142 12.51 4.84 15.02
CA ALA A 142 13.92 4.61 15.32
C ALA A 142 14.43 5.51 16.47
N THR A 143 13.97 6.76 16.58
CA THR A 143 14.34 7.64 17.71
C THR A 143 13.82 7.15 19.05
N ARG A 144 12.73 6.36 19.05
CA ARG A 144 12.13 5.75 20.24
C ARG A 144 12.83 4.46 20.67
N GLN A 145 13.74 3.92 19.85
CA GLN A 145 14.52 2.71 20.11
C GLN A 145 13.65 1.54 20.60
N PRO A 146 12.76 0.99 19.75
CA PRO A 146 11.93 -0.14 20.13
C PRO A 146 12.79 -1.30 20.63
N THR A 147 12.30 -1.96 21.66
CA THR A 147 12.92 -3.17 22.22
C THR A 147 12.27 -4.43 21.65
N LEU A 148 11.05 -4.31 21.12
CA LEU A 148 10.25 -5.39 20.56
C LEU A 148 9.62 -4.93 19.23
N LEU A 149 9.69 -5.78 18.21
CA LEU A 149 8.89 -5.67 16.99
C LEU A 149 8.09 -6.95 16.85
N LEU A 150 6.78 -6.83 16.70
CA LEU A 150 5.88 -7.98 16.68
C LEU A 150 4.87 -7.87 15.52
N GLN A 151 4.90 -8.84 14.61
CA GLN A 151 4.14 -8.79 13.34
C GLN A 151 3.68 -10.19 12.89
N ILE A 152 2.49 -10.29 12.28
CA ILE A 152 2.09 -11.52 11.58
C ILE A 152 2.81 -11.65 10.22
N VAL A 153 3.14 -12.88 9.84
CA VAL A 153 3.74 -13.22 8.55
C VAL A 153 3.08 -14.45 7.94
N ALA A 154 3.23 -14.62 6.63
CA ALA A 154 2.95 -15.88 5.94
C ALA A 154 4.25 -16.66 5.76
N ARG A 155 4.17 -17.98 5.64
CA ARG A 155 5.35 -18.85 5.49
C ARG A 155 5.18 -19.82 4.31
N ARG A 156 6.24 -20.00 3.51
CA ARG A 156 6.38 -21.04 2.48
C ARG A 156 7.78 -21.64 2.57
N GLY A 157 7.91 -22.82 3.17
CA GLY A 157 9.21 -23.46 3.39
C GLY A 157 10.10 -22.66 4.34
N ASP A 158 11.25 -22.22 3.84
CA ASP A 158 12.24 -21.37 4.49
C ASP A 158 12.09 -19.88 4.15
N ARG A 159 10.97 -19.49 3.55
CA ARG A 159 10.67 -18.11 3.19
C ARG A 159 9.49 -17.58 3.99
N LEU A 160 9.59 -16.31 4.37
CA LEU A 160 8.53 -15.57 5.04
C LEU A 160 8.02 -14.46 4.11
N SER A 161 6.78 -14.05 4.32
CA SER A 161 6.21 -12.88 3.65
C SER A 161 5.53 -11.97 4.68
N MET A 162 5.88 -10.69 4.67
CA MET A 162 5.23 -9.66 5.47
C MET A 162 3.82 -9.30 4.95
N SER A 163 3.45 -9.80 3.77
CA SER A 163 2.12 -9.74 3.16
C SER A 163 1.44 -8.37 3.27
N CYS A 164 0.60 -8.18 4.29
CA CYS A 164 -0.19 -6.98 4.49
C CYS A 164 0.59 -5.78 4.98
N ASN A 165 1.79 -5.93 5.53
CA ASN A 165 2.52 -4.85 6.20
C ASN A 165 4.05 -4.88 5.97
N PRO A 166 4.56 -4.80 4.74
CA PRO A 166 5.97 -4.46 4.48
C PRO A 166 6.27 -2.96 4.65
N ASP A 167 5.24 -2.16 4.90
CA ASP A 167 5.23 -0.69 4.81
C ASP A 167 6.32 0.03 5.61
N VAL A 168 6.52 -0.30 6.89
CA VAL A 168 7.43 0.43 7.80
C VAL A 168 8.52 -0.46 8.39
N THR A 169 8.24 -1.77 8.54
CA THR A 169 9.04 -2.70 9.34
C THR A 169 10.49 -2.81 8.87
N LEU A 170 10.73 -3.03 7.58
CA LEU A 170 12.11 -3.16 7.05
C LEU A 170 12.88 -1.84 7.18
N GLU A 171 12.24 -0.73 6.83
CA GLU A 171 12.87 0.58 6.90
C GLU A 171 13.24 0.96 8.33
N LEU A 172 12.41 0.62 9.32
CA LEU A 172 12.73 0.83 10.74
C LEU A 172 14.03 0.10 11.11
N ILE A 173 14.15 -1.18 10.73
CA ILE A 173 15.34 -1.99 11.02
C ILE A 173 16.59 -1.41 10.33
N GLU A 174 16.47 -1.08 9.03
CA GLU A 174 17.55 -0.48 8.25
C GLU A 174 18.02 0.86 8.86
N ARG A 175 17.08 1.72 9.27
CA ARG A 175 17.39 3.00 9.91
C ARG A 175 18.06 2.83 11.27
N MET A 176 17.58 1.91 12.10
CA MET A 176 18.21 1.62 13.39
C MET A 176 19.65 1.13 13.20
N ALA A 177 19.88 0.24 12.24
CA ALA A 177 21.22 -0.21 11.89
C ALA A 177 22.13 0.95 11.41
N ALA A 178 21.62 1.81 10.52
CA ALA A 178 22.35 2.99 10.04
C ALA A 178 22.67 3.99 11.16
N ASN A 179 21.83 4.08 12.19
CA ASN A 179 22.05 4.91 13.37
C ASN A 179 22.97 4.25 14.43
N GLY A 180 23.47 3.03 14.19
CA GLY A 180 24.24 2.26 15.17
C GLY A 180 23.43 1.82 16.40
N GLN A 181 22.09 1.77 16.29
CA GLN A 181 21.19 1.38 17.37
C GLN A 181 21.04 -0.15 17.42
N PRO A 182 20.77 -0.74 18.61
CA PRO A 182 20.51 -2.16 18.71
C PRO A 182 19.24 -2.55 17.95
N ARG A 183 19.29 -3.65 17.21
CA ARG A 183 18.10 -4.23 16.55
C ARG A 183 17.05 -4.60 17.63
N PRO A 184 15.75 -4.26 17.45
CA PRO A 184 14.70 -4.75 18.35
C PRO A 184 14.63 -6.27 18.29
N TYR A 185 14.14 -6.92 19.35
CA TYR A 185 13.82 -8.34 19.28
C TYR A 185 12.64 -8.54 18.32
N VAL A 186 12.87 -9.17 17.17
CA VAL A 186 11.88 -9.34 16.10
C VAL A 186 11.15 -10.67 16.27
N VAL A 187 9.85 -10.59 16.57
CA VAL A 187 8.96 -11.73 16.70
C VAL A 187 7.99 -11.76 15.52
N ALA A 188 8.10 -12.79 14.70
CA ALA A 188 7.21 -13.04 13.58
C ALA A 188 6.21 -14.15 13.94
N VAL A 189 4.91 -13.92 13.75
CA VAL A 189 3.87 -14.90 14.07
C VAL A 189 3.24 -15.40 12.77
N VAL A 190 3.41 -16.68 12.46
CA VAL A 190 2.82 -17.29 11.27
C VAL A 190 1.31 -17.35 11.43
N HIS A 191 0.59 -16.73 10.49
CA HIS A 191 -0.87 -16.84 10.42
C HIS A 191 -1.25 -17.68 9.20
N ALA A 192 -1.96 -18.80 9.42
CA ALA A 192 -2.29 -19.77 8.36
C ALA A 192 -3.07 -19.14 7.19
N ASP A 193 -4.02 -18.26 7.51
CA ASP A 193 -4.81 -17.58 6.49
C ASP A 193 -4.12 -16.34 5.89
N LEU A 194 -2.90 -15.94 6.27
CA LEU A 194 -2.27 -14.78 5.64
C LEU A 194 -1.76 -15.13 4.23
N PRO A 195 -2.19 -14.40 3.17
CA PRO A 195 -1.65 -14.60 1.82
C PRO A 195 -0.15 -14.42 1.79
N PHE A 196 0.57 -15.36 1.18
CA PHE A 196 2.00 -15.19 0.95
C PHE A 196 2.19 -14.37 -0.33
N LEU A 197 2.73 -13.16 -0.20
CA LEU A 197 3.03 -12.25 -1.31
C LEU A 197 4.54 -12.19 -1.52
N GLY A 198 4.99 -12.30 -2.78
CA GLY A 198 6.40 -12.28 -3.14
C GLY A 198 6.99 -10.86 -3.22
N ASN A 199 8.01 -10.69 -4.05
CA ASN A 199 8.67 -9.40 -4.30
C ASN A 199 9.21 -8.79 -2.98
N ASP A 200 9.02 -7.48 -2.79
CA ASP A 200 9.55 -6.73 -1.64
C ASP A 200 8.95 -7.16 -0.29
N ALA A 201 7.85 -7.90 -0.28
CA ALA A 201 7.25 -8.44 0.94
C ALA A 201 7.91 -9.75 1.39
N GLU A 202 8.65 -10.43 0.52
CA GLU A 202 9.34 -11.68 0.80
C GLU A 202 10.65 -11.44 1.55
N VAL A 203 10.87 -12.16 2.65
CA VAL A 203 12.07 -12.08 3.49
C VAL A 203 12.54 -13.47 3.90
N GLY A 204 13.83 -13.60 4.22
CA GLY A 204 14.40 -14.84 4.75
C GLY A 204 13.99 -15.11 6.20
N LEU A 205 14.26 -16.32 6.71
CA LEU A 205 14.02 -16.67 8.12
C LEU A 205 14.80 -15.76 9.08
N ASP A 206 15.98 -15.29 8.66
CA ASP A 206 16.87 -14.39 9.41
C ASP A 206 16.27 -13.00 9.67
N PHE A 207 15.12 -12.69 9.07
CA PHE A 207 14.30 -11.57 9.48
C PHE A 207 13.84 -11.67 10.95
N ALA A 208 13.50 -12.87 11.42
CA ALA A 208 12.96 -13.07 12.76
C ALA A 208 14.03 -13.61 13.73
N ASP A 209 14.07 -13.04 14.94
CA ASP A 209 14.80 -13.65 16.06
C ASP A 209 13.99 -14.83 16.64
N LEU A 210 12.66 -14.68 16.67
CA LEU A 210 11.70 -15.70 17.08
C LEU A 210 10.56 -15.81 16.07
N LEU A 211 10.34 -17.02 15.57
CA LEU A 211 9.22 -17.38 14.73
C LEU A 211 8.21 -18.21 15.53
N VAL A 212 6.98 -17.73 15.63
CA VAL A 212 5.88 -18.42 16.32
C VAL A 212 4.98 -19.08 15.28
N GLU A 213 4.86 -20.39 15.33
CA GLU A 213 4.03 -21.18 14.40
C GLU A 213 3.07 -22.06 15.18
N ASN A 214 1.94 -21.48 15.59
CA ASN A 214 0.91 -22.19 16.33
C ASN A 214 -0.16 -22.74 15.38
N THR A 215 -0.05 -24.01 15.02
CA THR A 215 -0.99 -24.70 14.12
C THR A 215 -2.39 -24.90 14.71
N ASN A 216 -2.55 -24.70 16.02
CA ASN A 216 -3.84 -24.74 16.71
C ASN A 216 -4.55 -23.36 16.69
N ASP A 217 -3.86 -22.29 16.30
CA ASP A 217 -4.48 -20.99 16.12
C ASP A 217 -5.17 -20.89 14.75
N ARG A 218 -6.52 -20.87 14.77
CA ARG A 218 -7.36 -20.93 13.57
C ARG A 218 -8.38 -19.80 13.48
N HIS A 219 -8.17 -18.71 14.22
CA HIS A 219 -9.05 -17.55 14.07
C HIS A 219 -8.92 -16.95 12.67
N ARG A 220 -10.00 -16.33 12.19
CA ARG A 220 -10.02 -15.72 10.86
C ARG A 220 -9.26 -14.40 10.87
N LEU A 221 -8.69 -14.04 9.72
CA LEU A 221 -8.20 -12.68 9.49
C LEU A 221 -9.34 -11.66 9.60
N PHE A 222 -9.01 -10.46 10.08
CA PHE A 222 -9.97 -9.37 10.10
C PHE A 222 -10.35 -8.96 8.67
N ALA A 223 -11.65 -8.95 8.38
CA ALA A 223 -12.17 -8.54 7.08
C ALA A 223 -13.12 -7.35 7.25
N LEU A 224 -12.97 -6.32 6.42
CA LEU A 224 -13.83 -5.15 6.49
C LEU A 224 -15.25 -5.46 5.99
N PRO A 225 -16.31 -5.02 6.70
CA PRO A 225 -17.65 -5.03 6.16
C PRO A 225 -17.78 -3.95 5.09
N ARG A 226 -18.49 -4.24 3.99
CA ARG A 226 -18.76 -3.24 2.95
C ARG A 226 -19.94 -2.36 3.35
N GLU A 227 -19.76 -1.06 3.15
CA GLU A 227 -20.83 -0.10 3.30
C GLU A 227 -21.59 0.08 1.97
N PRO A 228 -22.90 0.41 2.00
CA PRO A 228 -23.61 0.78 0.78
C PRO A 228 -22.94 1.97 0.06
N VAL A 229 -23.16 2.13 -1.23
CA VAL A 229 -22.78 3.35 -1.96
C VAL A 229 -24.02 4.22 -2.13
N LEU A 230 -23.95 5.47 -1.69
CA LEU A 230 -25.05 6.42 -1.78
C LEU A 230 -25.14 7.03 -3.19
N PRO A 231 -26.31 7.55 -3.61
CA PRO A 231 -26.45 8.22 -4.90
C PRO A 231 -25.45 9.38 -5.12
N SER A 232 -25.16 10.15 -4.07
CA SER A 232 -24.14 11.21 -4.14
C SER A 232 -22.73 10.66 -4.36
N GLU A 233 -22.39 9.54 -3.72
CA GLU A 233 -21.09 8.88 -3.88
C GLU A 233 -20.97 8.30 -5.29
N HIS A 234 -22.04 7.72 -5.85
CA HIS A 234 -22.09 7.31 -7.24
C HIS A 234 -21.84 8.47 -8.20
N ALA A 235 -22.51 9.62 -8.01
CA ALA A 235 -22.30 10.79 -8.87
C ALA A 235 -20.84 11.28 -8.81
N ILE A 236 -20.28 11.38 -7.59
CA ILE A 236 -18.88 11.73 -7.39
C ILE A 236 -17.94 10.72 -8.05
N GLY A 237 -18.20 9.41 -7.88
CA GLY A 237 -17.42 8.34 -8.47
C GLY A 237 -17.40 8.38 -10.00
N LEU A 238 -18.52 8.74 -10.63
CA LEU A 238 -18.60 8.93 -12.09
C LEU A 238 -17.78 10.13 -12.56
N HIS A 239 -17.83 11.26 -11.83
CA HIS A 239 -16.97 12.41 -12.13
C HIS A 239 -15.50 12.04 -11.98
N ALA A 240 -15.11 11.39 -10.88
CA ALA A 240 -13.74 10.93 -10.64
C ALA A 240 -13.25 9.96 -11.73
N ALA A 241 -14.05 8.95 -12.10
CA ALA A 241 -13.72 8.00 -13.15
C ALA A 241 -13.50 8.68 -14.52
N SER A 242 -14.21 9.79 -14.78
CA SER A 242 -14.04 10.59 -16.00
C SER A 242 -12.75 11.39 -16.05
N LEU A 243 -11.98 11.44 -14.95
CA LEU A 243 -10.70 12.16 -14.89
C LEU A 243 -9.51 11.21 -15.08
N VAL A 244 -9.72 9.89 -14.97
CA VAL A 244 -8.69 8.87 -15.10
C VAL A 244 -8.31 8.68 -16.56
N LYS A 245 -7.04 8.89 -16.92
CA LYS A 245 -6.57 8.69 -18.28
C LYS A 245 -6.19 7.24 -18.54
N ASP A 246 -6.39 6.78 -19.76
CA ASP A 246 -5.80 5.51 -20.20
C ASP A 246 -4.27 5.60 -20.19
N GLY A 247 -3.60 4.51 -19.82
CA GLY A 247 -2.18 4.51 -19.48
C GLY A 247 -1.86 5.08 -18.10
N GLY A 248 -2.75 5.84 -17.47
CA GLY A 248 -2.43 6.60 -16.26
C GLY A 248 -2.05 5.75 -15.03
N THR A 249 -1.67 6.45 -13.96
CA THR A 249 -1.45 5.86 -12.64
C THR A 249 -2.60 6.16 -11.70
N LEU A 250 -3.04 5.16 -10.94
CA LEU A 250 -4.18 5.26 -10.05
C LEU A 250 -3.76 5.04 -8.59
N GLN A 251 -4.20 5.95 -7.72
CA GLN A 251 -4.30 5.75 -6.29
C GLN A 251 -5.74 6.04 -5.86
N ILE A 252 -6.30 5.15 -5.05
CA ILE A 252 -7.61 5.30 -4.42
C ILE A 252 -7.54 4.85 -2.97
N GLY A 253 -8.27 5.53 -2.08
CA GLY A 253 -8.42 5.13 -0.68
C GLY A 253 -9.39 3.96 -0.49
N ILE A 254 -10.03 3.86 0.68
CA ILE A 254 -11.08 2.87 0.98
C ILE A 254 -12.45 3.53 1.19
N GLY A 255 -13.48 2.70 1.20
CA GLY A 255 -14.84 3.06 1.59
C GLY A 255 -15.76 3.22 0.38
N ALA A 256 -16.99 3.62 0.65
CA ALA A 256 -18.05 3.72 -0.35
C ALA A 256 -17.68 4.65 -1.52
N LEU A 257 -16.91 5.71 -1.27
CA LEU A 257 -16.45 6.61 -2.33
C LEU A 257 -15.48 5.91 -3.29
N SER A 258 -14.49 5.19 -2.78
CA SER A 258 -13.57 4.45 -3.65
C SER A 258 -14.29 3.33 -4.41
N ASP A 259 -15.25 2.66 -3.76
CA ASP A 259 -16.14 1.69 -4.43
C ASP A 259 -16.91 2.35 -5.59
N ALA A 260 -17.37 3.59 -5.41
CA ALA A 260 -18.06 4.35 -6.45
C ALA A 260 -17.13 4.71 -7.63
N ILE A 261 -15.87 5.08 -7.36
CA ILE A 261 -14.86 5.35 -8.39
C ILE A 261 -14.60 4.08 -9.20
N VAL A 262 -14.35 2.96 -8.53
CA VAL A 262 -14.12 1.66 -9.17
C VAL A 262 -15.33 1.25 -10.02
N HIS A 263 -16.53 1.40 -9.49
CA HIS A 263 -17.76 1.16 -10.25
C HIS A 263 -17.83 2.03 -11.51
N GLY A 264 -17.49 3.32 -11.43
CA GLY A 264 -17.42 4.21 -12.57
C GLY A 264 -16.41 3.76 -13.63
N LEU A 265 -15.21 3.33 -13.22
CA LEU A 265 -14.17 2.80 -14.11
C LEU A 265 -14.62 1.51 -14.81
N LEU A 266 -15.23 0.58 -14.06
CA LEU A 266 -15.78 -0.67 -14.61
C LEU A 266 -16.91 -0.41 -15.61
N TRP A 267 -17.79 0.55 -15.32
CA TRP A 267 -18.85 0.92 -16.25
C TRP A 267 -18.28 1.58 -17.51
N ARG A 268 -17.35 2.52 -17.35
CA ARG A 268 -16.66 3.15 -18.48
C ARG A 268 -15.99 2.12 -19.40
N GLU A 269 -15.36 1.09 -18.83
CA GLU A 269 -14.79 0.01 -19.61
C GLU A 269 -15.88 -0.81 -20.32
N ARG A 270 -16.95 -1.21 -19.62
CA ARG A 270 -18.01 -2.04 -20.21
C ARG A 270 -18.81 -1.34 -21.31
N ASP A 271 -19.22 -0.09 -21.07
CA ASP A 271 -20.10 0.70 -21.95
C ASP A 271 -19.69 2.20 -21.93
N PRO A 272 -18.69 2.57 -22.75
CA PRO A 272 -18.22 3.95 -22.88
C PRO A 272 -19.30 4.96 -23.27
N ALA A 273 -20.27 4.54 -24.09
CA ALA A 273 -21.28 5.43 -24.64
C ALA A 273 -22.30 5.85 -23.57
N ALA A 274 -22.82 4.87 -22.81
CA ALA A 274 -23.74 5.14 -21.71
C ALA A 274 -23.04 5.91 -20.57
N PHE A 275 -21.79 5.57 -20.27
CA PHE A 275 -20.98 6.33 -19.31
C PHE A 275 -20.84 7.80 -19.73
N ALA A 276 -20.46 8.05 -20.99
CA ALA A 276 -20.28 9.41 -21.51
C ALA A 276 -21.58 10.23 -21.48
N GLN A 277 -22.71 9.62 -21.84
CA GLN A 277 -24.03 10.27 -21.77
C GLN A 277 -24.35 10.68 -20.32
N THR A 278 -24.14 9.79 -19.37
CA THR A 278 -24.42 10.02 -17.95
C THR A 278 -23.51 11.11 -17.37
N VAL A 279 -22.20 11.03 -17.60
CA VAL A 279 -21.25 12.04 -17.10
C VAL A 279 -21.57 13.43 -17.68
N ARG A 280 -21.93 13.52 -18.97
CA ARG A 280 -22.36 14.79 -19.58
C ARG A 280 -23.62 15.34 -18.93
N ALA A 281 -24.60 14.49 -18.63
CA ALA A 281 -25.84 14.91 -17.96
C ALA A 281 -25.60 15.39 -16.51
N LEU A 282 -24.62 14.82 -15.80
CA LEU A 282 -24.26 15.23 -14.44
C LEU A 282 -23.39 16.51 -14.41
N SER A 283 -22.63 16.79 -15.47
CA SER A 283 -21.58 17.83 -15.49
C SER A 283 -22.04 19.20 -16.00
N VAL A 284 -23.30 19.58 -15.79
CA VAL A 284 -23.91 20.81 -16.36
C VAL A 284 -23.18 22.10 -15.96
N LEU A 285 -22.53 22.14 -14.79
CA LEU A 285 -21.82 23.32 -14.24
C LEU A 285 -20.28 23.22 -14.33
N ARG A 286 -19.78 22.49 -15.34
CA ARG A 286 -18.35 22.18 -15.43
C ARG A 286 -17.48 23.37 -15.88
N SER A 287 -16.29 23.46 -15.29
CA SER A 287 -15.20 24.30 -15.80
C SER A 287 -14.75 23.85 -17.19
N PRO A 288 -14.78 24.72 -18.23
CA PRO A 288 -14.47 24.38 -19.62
C PRO A 288 -13.10 23.69 -19.83
N GLY A 289 -12.13 23.95 -18.95
CA GLY A 289 -10.77 23.42 -19.07
C GLY A 289 -10.53 22.01 -18.53
N LEU A 290 -11.53 21.32 -17.95
CA LEU A 290 -11.22 20.13 -17.13
C LEU A 290 -10.88 18.83 -17.88
N GLY A 291 -10.97 18.65 -19.21
CA GLY A 291 -10.81 17.30 -19.83
C GLY A 291 -11.80 16.21 -19.30
N ILE A 292 -12.35 15.36 -20.17
CA ILE A 292 -13.08 14.17 -19.71
C ILE A 292 -12.66 12.98 -20.52
N GLU A 293 -12.46 11.88 -19.81
CA GLU A 293 -12.07 10.59 -20.32
C GLU A 293 -13.31 9.70 -20.29
N CYS A 294 -13.72 9.24 -21.46
CA CYS A 294 -14.91 8.40 -21.60
C CYS A 294 -14.64 7.11 -22.38
N GLY A 295 -13.51 7.01 -23.08
CA GLY A 295 -13.13 5.80 -23.83
C GLY A 295 -12.65 4.66 -22.94
N ARG A 296 -12.45 3.47 -23.51
CA ARG A 296 -11.91 2.30 -22.80
C ARG A 296 -10.46 2.51 -22.33
N PHE A 297 -9.97 1.57 -21.54
CA PHE A 297 -8.57 1.50 -21.11
C PHE A 297 -7.76 0.58 -22.05
N GLU A 298 -7.34 1.09 -23.20
CA GLU A 298 -6.59 0.33 -24.20
C GLU A 298 -5.20 -0.10 -23.70
N ARG A 299 -4.46 0.84 -23.10
CA ARG A 299 -3.17 0.58 -22.44
C ARG A 299 -3.35 -0.01 -21.05
N GLY A 300 -4.45 0.31 -20.39
CA GLY A 300 -4.69 -0.07 -18.99
C GLY A 300 -4.07 0.90 -18.01
N LEU A 301 -4.24 0.61 -16.72
CA LEU A 301 -3.75 1.41 -15.61
C LEU A 301 -2.65 0.68 -14.85
N TYR A 302 -1.78 1.48 -14.22
CA TYR A 302 -0.84 1.05 -13.18
C TYR A 302 -1.34 1.55 -11.82
N GLY A 303 -1.37 0.69 -10.81
CA GLY A 303 -1.73 1.07 -9.45
C GLY A 303 -0.49 1.42 -8.63
N ALA A 304 -0.48 2.60 -8.00
CA ALA A 304 0.52 2.98 -7.01
C ALA A 304 -0.21 3.58 -5.81
N SER A 305 -0.54 2.75 -4.82
CA SER A 305 -1.47 3.12 -3.76
C SER A 305 -0.91 2.82 -2.39
N GLU A 306 -1.11 3.73 -1.43
CA GLU A 306 -0.76 3.47 -0.02
C GLU A 306 -1.40 2.17 0.47
N MET A 307 -2.69 2.02 0.16
CA MET A 307 -3.49 0.87 0.55
C MET A 307 -4.01 0.14 -0.68
N VAL A 308 -3.85 -1.19 -0.69
CA VAL A 308 -4.51 -2.09 -1.63
C VAL A 308 -5.81 -2.61 -1.01
N MET A 309 -6.90 -2.45 -1.75
CA MET A 309 -8.26 -2.83 -1.35
C MET A 309 -9.01 -3.51 -2.51
N ASP A 310 -10.21 -4.05 -2.24
CA ASP A 310 -11.05 -4.84 -3.16
C ASP A 310 -11.22 -4.25 -4.57
N GLY A 311 -11.25 -2.93 -4.68
CA GLY A 311 -11.31 -2.19 -5.93
C GLY A 311 -10.21 -2.57 -6.92
N PHE A 312 -8.96 -2.70 -6.46
CA PHE A 312 -7.86 -3.12 -7.33
C PHE A 312 -8.02 -4.55 -7.84
N MET A 313 -8.55 -5.47 -7.01
CA MET A 313 -8.93 -6.81 -7.46
C MET A 313 -9.97 -6.73 -8.59
N HIS A 314 -11.02 -5.94 -8.42
CA HIS A 314 -12.06 -5.80 -9.43
C HIS A 314 -11.53 -5.18 -10.73
N LEU A 315 -10.68 -4.15 -10.63
CA LEU A 315 -10.03 -3.55 -11.79
C LEU A 315 -9.12 -4.54 -12.52
N ARG A 316 -8.36 -5.37 -11.79
CA ARG A 316 -7.52 -6.42 -12.37
C ARG A 316 -8.35 -7.47 -13.10
N LYS A 317 -9.39 -8.01 -12.44
CA LYS A 317 -10.32 -9.01 -13.03
C LYS A 317 -11.05 -8.50 -14.26
N SER A 318 -11.23 -7.18 -14.39
CA SER A 318 -11.85 -6.55 -15.57
C SER A 318 -10.88 -6.21 -16.71
N GLY A 319 -9.58 -6.48 -16.55
CA GLY A 319 -8.56 -6.15 -17.54
C GLY A 319 -8.14 -4.67 -17.57
N ILE A 320 -8.59 -3.85 -16.63
CA ILE A 320 -8.22 -2.43 -16.54
C ILE A 320 -6.82 -2.27 -15.93
N LEU A 321 -6.54 -2.98 -14.84
CA LEU A 321 -5.26 -2.91 -14.14
C LEU A 321 -4.26 -3.89 -14.79
N ARG A 322 -3.52 -3.43 -15.80
CA ARG A 322 -2.65 -4.29 -16.62
C ARG A 322 -1.41 -3.61 -17.19
N ARG A 323 -1.22 -2.31 -16.96
CA ARG A 323 -0.01 -1.63 -17.43
C ARG A 323 1.12 -1.97 -16.49
N HIS A 324 2.17 -2.64 -16.99
CA HIS A 324 3.33 -2.92 -16.17
C HIS A 324 4.30 -1.74 -16.11
N VAL A 325 4.96 -1.62 -14.96
CA VAL A 325 6.12 -0.77 -14.77
C VAL A 325 7.34 -1.63 -14.45
N PHE A 326 8.51 -1.21 -14.89
CA PHE A 326 9.76 -1.97 -14.76
C PHE A 326 10.78 -1.18 -13.94
N ASP A 327 11.57 -1.89 -13.13
CA ASP A 327 12.61 -1.28 -12.29
C ASP A 327 13.92 -1.04 -13.07
N ASP A 328 13.81 -0.24 -14.13
CA ASP A 328 14.90 0.29 -14.93
C ASP A 328 14.43 1.54 -15.71
N LEU A 329 15.16 2.65 -15.57
CA LEU A 329 14.77 3.94 -16.15
C LEU A 329 14.83 3.94 -17.68
N GLY A 330 15.83 3.30 -18.28
CA GLY A 330 15.98 3.27 -19.73
C GLY A 330 14.88 2.44 -20.38
N LEU A 331 14.63 1.24 -19.85
CA LEU A 331 13.54 0.37 -20.29
C LEU A 331 12.18 1.05 -20.12
N GLN A 332 11.92 1.65 -18.95
CA GLN A 332 10.66 2.34 -18.71
C GLN A 332 10.44 3.49 -19.69
N ARG A 333 11.49 4.24 -20.05
CA ARG A 333 11.40 5.32 -21.05
C ARG A 333 11.10 4.79 -22.45
N LEU A 334 11.71 3.69 -22.87
CA LEU A 334 11.43 3.05 -24.15
C LEU A 334 10.00 2.51 -24.23
N LEU A 335 9.50 1.92 -23.15
CA LEU A 335 8.10 1.46 -23.06
C LEU A 335 7.13 2.64 -23.12
N ASN A 336 7.43 3.72 -22.39
CA ASN A 336 6.59 4.92 -22.38
C ASN A 336 6.50 5.61 -23.75
N SER A 337 7.58 5.61 -24.53
CA SER A 337 7.59 6.17 -25.90
C SER A 337 6.99 5.23 -26.94
N GLY A 338 6.73 3.96 -26.58
CA GLY A 338 6.31 2.92 -27.52
C GLY A 338 7.42 2.47 -28.47
N ALA A 339 8.69 2.77 -28.15
CA ALA A 339 9.84 2.34 -28.94
C ALA A 339 10.14 0.84 -28.77
N VAL A 340 9.72 0.26 -27.65
CA VAL A 340 9.71 -1.19 -27.40
C VAL A 340 8.37 -1.58 -26.75
N HIS A 341 8.08 -2.88 -26.75
CA HIS A 341 6.86 -3.44 -26.16
C HIS A 341 7.21 -4.45 -25.06
N GLU A 342 6.20 -4.86 -24.28
CA GLU A 342 6.37 -5.89 -23.25
C GLU A 342 6.71 -7.26 -23.83
N VAL A 343 6.40 -7.51 -25.10
CA VAL A 343 6.91 -8.65 -25.86
C VAL A 343 7.97 -8.12 -26.80
N ALA A 344 9.18 -8.65 -26.68
CA ALA A 344 10.30 -8.25 -27.53
C ALA A 344 10.02 -8.63 -28.98
N ASP A 345 10.41 -7.75 -29.89
CA ASP A 345 10.36 -7.95 -31.33
C ASP A 345 11.77 -7.85 -31.94
N THR A 346 11.85 -8.08 -33.25
CA THR A 346 13.13 -8.02 -33.98
C THR A 346 13.88 -6.67 -33.90
N SER A 347 13.21 -5.59 -33.51
CA SER A 347 13.81 -4.26 -33.37
C SER A 347 14.28 -3.96 -31.95
N THR A 348 13.86 -4.76 -30.97
CA THR A 348 14.03 -4.47 -29.54
C THR A 348 15.50 -4.41 -29.12
N LEU A 349 16.34 -5.32 -29.60
CA LEU A 349 17.78 -5.31 -29.31
C LEU A 349 18.45 -4.01 -29.80
N ASP A 350 18.06 -3.54 -30.98
CA ASP A 350 18.62 -2.33 -31.58
C ASP A 350 18.28 -1.11 -30.74
N ARG A 351 17.04 -1.02 -30.26
CA ARG A 351 16.62 0.04 -29.34
C ARG A 351 17.40 0.02 -28.03
N PHE A 352 17.69 -1.15 -27.48
CA PHE A 352 18.50 -1.27 -26.26
C PHE A 352 19.95 -0.82 -26.48
N ILE A 353 20.53 -1.15 -27.64
CA ILE A 353 21.88 -0.70 -28.00
C ILE A 353 21.91 0.81 -28.22
N GLU A 354 20.95 1.36 -28.96
CA GLU A 354 20.85 2.79 -29.29
C GLU A 354 20.82 3.68 -28.04
N VAL A 355 20.15 3.25 -26.97
CA VAL A 355 20.08 4.01 -25.71
C VAL A 355 21.12 3.58 -24.67
N GLY A 356 22.00 2.64 -25.01
CA GLY A 356 23.11 2.19 -24.16
C GLY A 356 22.70 1.28 -22.99
N LEU A 357 21.53 0.62 -23.05
CA LEU A 357 21.14 -0.41 -22.08
C LEU A 357 21.90 -1.73 -22.31
N VAL A 358 22.25 -1.99 -23.57
CA VAL A 358 23.03 -3.17 -23.99
C VAL A 358 24.23 -2.68 -24.78
N ALA A 359 25.43 -3.09 -24.39
CA ALA A 359 26.64 -2.74 -25.10
C ALA A 359 26.73 -3.45 -26.46
N MET A 360 27.25 -2.75 -27.48
CA MET A 360 27.48 -3.31 -28.82
C MET A 360 28.45 -4.51 -28.76
N GLN A 361 29.52 -4.38 -27.98
CA GLN A 361 30.28 -5.53 -27.53
C GLN A 361 29.63 -6.01 -26.24
N LEU A 362 28.85 -7.08 -26.31
CA LEU A 362 28.06 -7.56 -25.19
C LEU A 362 29.00 -7.94 -24.04
N ASP A 363 28.84 -7.25 -22.92
CA ASP A 363 29.59 -7.45 -21.69
C ASP A 363 28.75 -8.15 -20.62
N ARG A 364 29.38 -8.50 -19.48
CA ARG A 364 28.69 -9.19 -18.39
C ARG A 364 27.51 -8.37 -17.82
N PRO A 365 27.63 -7.05 -17.59
CA PRO A 365 26.50 -6.21 -17.20
C PRO A 365 25.32 -6.26 -18.18
N SER A 366 25.58 -6.15 -19.49
CA SER A 366 24.53 -6.20 -20.51
C SER A 366 23.86 -7.58 -20.57
N LEU A 367 24.63 -8.66 -20.48
CA LEU A 367 24.09 -10.02 -20.40
C LEU A 367 23.21 -10.18 -19.15
N HIS A 368 23.70 -9.73 -17.99
CA HIS A 368 22.93 -9.79 -16.74
C HIS A 368 21.66 -8.96 -16.82
N TRP A 369 21.70 -7.81 -17.50
CA TRP A 369 20.54 -6.97 -17.73
C TRP A 369 19.49 -7.66 -18.61
N LEU A 370 19.91 -8.30 -19.70
CA LEU A 370 19.03 -9.12 -20.56
C LEU A 370 18.43 -10.31 -19.80
N GLN A 371 19.20 -10.93 -18.90
CA GLN A 371 18.73 -12.01 -18.04
C GLN A 371 17.74 -11.53 -16.97
N LYS A 372 18.01 -10.39 -16.33
CA LYS A 372 17.13 -9.75 -15.34
C LYS A 372 15.72 -9.54 -15.90
N PHE A 373 15.62 -9.16 -17.18
CA PHE A 373 14.35 -8.93 -17.87
C PHE A 373 13.86 -10.13 -18.71
N GLY A 374 14.47 -11.31 -18.54
CA GLY A 374 13.95 -12.58 -19.06
C GLY A 374 14.14 -12.80 -20.56
N LEU A 375 14.91 -11.93 -21.22
CA LEU A 375 15.18 -12.03 -22.64
C LEU A 375 16.22 -13.12 -22.95
N VAL A 376 17.17 -13.32 -22.05
CA VAL A 376 18.20 -14.35 -22.13
C VAL A 376 18.11 -15.26 -20.89
N ASP A 377 18.34 -16.57 -21.06
CA ASP A 377 18.32 -17.51 -19.95
C ASP A 377 19.44 -17.21 -18.94
N SER A 378 19.13 -17.32 -17.65
CA SER A 378 20.06 -17.18 -16.53
C SER A 378 21.29 -18.10 -16.61
N SER A 379 21.19 -19.23 -17.31
CA SER A 379 22.30 -20.19 -17.48
C SER A 379 23.31 -19.77 -18.55
N VAL A 380 23.01 -18.76 -19.37
CA VAL A 380 23.92 -18.26 -20.40
C VAL A 380 25.09 -17.53 -19.72
N ASP A 381 26.32 -17.85 -20.12
CA ASP A 381 27.52 -17.19 -19.61
C ASP A 381 28.34 -16.59 -20.75
N LEU A 382 29.07 -15.51 -20.43
CA LEU A 382 29.96 -14.81 -21.33
C LEU A 382 31.41 -15.16 -20.99
N VAL A 383 32.05 -15.97 -21.85
CA VAL A 383 33.42 -16.44 -21.63
C VAL A 383 34.26 -16.11 -22.86
N ASN A 384 35.35 -15.36 -22.66
CA ASN A 384 36.31 -14.98 -23.72
C ASN A 384 35.66 -14.34 -24.96
N GLY A 385 34.60 -13.55 -24.78
CA GLY A 385 33.89 -12.89 -25.88
C GLY A 385 32.89 -13.78 -26.63
N GLU A 386 32.58 -14.97 -26.10
CA GLU A 386 31.55 -15.86 -26.62
C GLU A 386 30.44 -16.07 -25.58
N LEU A 387 29.18 -16.06 -26.04
CA LEU A 387 28.05 -16.54 -25.27
C LEU A 387 27.99 -18.07 -25.36
N ARG A 388 27.77 -18.71 -24.21
CA ARG A 388 27.59 -20.15 -24.09
C ARG A 388 26.14 -20.45 -23.73
N TRP A 389 25.46 -21.16 -24.62
CA TRP A 389 24.05 -21.47 -24.49
C TRP A 389 23.85 -22.85 -23.82
N PRO A 390 22.72 -23.07 -23.11
CA PRO A 390 22.49 -24.33 -22.39
C PRO A 390 22.42 -25.59 -23.26
N ASP A 391 22.14 -25.45 -24.56
CA ASP A 391 22.16 -26.53 -25.55
C ASP A 391 23.57 -26.86 -26.10
N GLY A 392 24.60 -26.17 -25.60
CA GLY A 392 25.99 -26.30 -26.06
C GLY A 392 26.35 -25.43 -27.26
N MET A 393 25.40 -24.66 -27.81
CA MET A 393 25.66 -23.67 -28.85
C MET A 393 26.61 -22.57 -28.33
N ARG A 394 27.36 -21.97 -29.26
CA ARG A 394 28.21 -20.80 -28.99
C ARG A 394 27.92 -19.69 -30.00
N SER A 395 28.03 -18.45 -29.55
CA SER A 395 27.88 -17.29 -30.42
C SER A 395 28.83 -16.18 -30.04
N GLY A 396 29.22 -15.35 -31.01
CA GLY A 396 29.99 -14.15 -30.74
C GLY A 396 29.22 -13.18 -29.85
N ALA A 397 29.94 -12.44 -29.01
CA ALA A 397 29.40 -11.35 -28.21
C ALA A 397 29.52 -9.97 -28.90
N ASP A 398 30.19 -9.90 -30.05
CA ASP A 398 30.26 -8.68 -30.86
C ASP A 398 28.97 -8.53 -31.69
N LEU A 399 28.07 -7.63 -31.28
CA LEU A 399 26.81 -7.38 -31.96
C LEU A 399 26.97 -6.47 -33.19
N SER A 400 28.18 -6.01 -33.51
CA SER A 400 28.48 -5.43 -34.82
C SER A 400 28.60 -6.50 -35.91
N ASP A 401 28.91 -7.74 -35.53
CA ASP A 401 28.81 -8.89 -36.42
C ASP A 401 27.34 -9.24 -36.67
N ARG A 402 26.95 -9.29 -37.95
CA ARG A 402 25.56 -9.53 -38.35
C ARG A 402 25.07 -10.92 -37.95
N GLY A 403 25.94 -11.92 -37.90
CA GLY A 403 25.59 -13.29 -37.52
C GLY A 403 25.29 -13.40 -36.03
N ALA A 404 26.23 -12.92 -35.19
CA ALA A 404 26.08 -12.88 -33.75
C ALA A 404 24.83 -12.08 -33.30
N LYS A 405 24.64 -10.89 -33.88
CA LYS A 405 23.46 -10.08 -33.62
C LYS A 405 22.16 -10.78 -34.02
N ARG A 406 22.12 -11.36 -35.21
CA ARG A 406 20.93 -12.08 -35.71
C ARG A 406 20.54 -13.22 -34.78
N MET A 407 21.51 -14.00 -34.30
CA MET A 407 21.23 -15.10 -33.37
C MET A 407 20.62 -14.60 -32.06
N LEU A 408 21.16 -13.52 -31.49
CA LEU A 408 20.59 -12.94 -30.27
C LEU A 408 19.18 -12.39 -30.51
N VAL A 409 18.93 -11.73 -31.65
CA VAL A 409 17.59 -11.28 -32.05
C VAL A 409 16.62 -12.46 -32.15
N GLU A 410 16.98 -13.52 -32.87
CA GLU A 410 16.16 -14.74 -33.01
C GLU A 410 15.88 -15.40 -31.64
N HIS A 411 16.79 -15.25 -30.67
CA HIS A 411 16.60 -15.78 -29.33
C HIS A 411 15.67 -14.93 -28.44
N ILE A 412 15.61 -13.62 -28.65
CA ILE A 412 14.76 -12.73 -27.83
C ILE A 412 13.40 -12.45 -28.48
N ASP A 413 13.27 -12.58 -29.80
CA ASP A 413 12.04 -12.28 -30.54
C ASP A 413 10.87 -13.13 -30.01
N GLY A 414 9.74 -12.46 -29.71
CA GLY A 414 8.55 -13.07 -29.13
C GLY A 414 8.63 -13.36 -27.63
N LYS A 415 9.74 -13.10 -26.93
CA LYS A 415 9.82 -13.29 -25.48
C LYS A 415 9.17 -12.14 -24.70
N PRO A 416 8.33 -12.43 -23.69
CA PRO A 416 7.82 -11.41 -22.80
C PRO A 416 8.91 -10.94 -21.83
N LEU A 417 8.97 -9.63 -21.58
CA LEU A 417 9.75 -9.05 -20.49
C LEU A 417 9.22 -9.57 -19.15
N VAL A 418 10.13 -9.97 -18.27
CA VAL A 418 9.79 -10.34 -16.88
C VAL A 418 10.15 -9.22 -15.91
N GLY A 419 9.57 -9.23 -14.72
CA GLY A 419 9.83 -8.19 -13.71
C GLY A 419 8.92 -6.96 -13.78
N GLY A 420 7.93 -6.96 -14.68
CA GLY A 420 6.90 -5.93 -14.73
C GLY A 420 5.94 -5.99 -13.54
N ARG A 421 5.47 -4.83 -13.07
CA ARG A 421 4.51 -4.69 -11.96
C ARG A 421 3.30 -3.87 -12.37
N TYR A 422 2.09 -4.37 -12.15
CA TYR A 422 0.86 -3.62 -12.43
C TYR A 422 0.30 -2.93 -11.17
N LEU A 423 0.74 -3.32 -9.98
CA LEU A 423 0.29 -2.75 -8.71
C LEU A 423 1.42 -2.73 -7.68
N HIS A 424 1.71 -1.53 -7.18
CA HIS A 424 2.50 -1.32 -5.97
C HIS A 424 1.62 -0.83 -4.82
N GLY A 425 1.78 -1.46 -3.65
CA GLY A 425 1.02 -1.19 -2.43
C GLY A 425 1.90 -1.06 -1.19
N ALA A 426 1.56 -0.22 -0.22
CA ALA A 426 2.31 -0.20 1.06
C ALA A 426 1.74 -1.22 2.06
N PHE A 427 0.41 -1.22 2.22
CA PHE A 427 -0.30 -2.22 3.01
C PHE A 427 -1.60 -2.64 2.32
N TRP A 428 -2.21 -3.75 2.74
CA TRP A 428 -3.54 -4.15 2.23
C TRP A 428 -4.54 -4.40 3.35
N LEU A 429 -5.79 -3.98 3.11
CA LEU A 429 -6.91 -4.21 4.02
C LEU A 429 -8.20 -4.21 3.19
N GLY A 430 -9.06 -5.20 3.39
CA GLY A 430 -10.28 -5.35 2.59
C GLY A 430 -11.19 -6.47 3.07
N THR A 431 -12.03 -6.96 2.16
CA THR A 431 -12.97 -8.04 2.47
C THR A 431 -12.32 -9.43 2.38
N ARG A 432 -13.08 -10.47 2.72
CA ARG A 432 -12.68 -11.87 2.47
C ARG A 432 -12.42 -12.15 0.99
N LEU A 433 -13.14 -11.51 0.07
CA LEU A 433 -12.93 -11.71 -1.36
C LEU A 433 -11.55 -11.21 -1.80
N LEU A 434 -11.07 -10.10 -1.21
CA LEU A 434 -9.71 -9.62 -1.43
C LEU A 434 -8.69 -10.62 -0.86
N GLN A 435 -8.92 -11.11 0.36
CA GLN A 435 -8.03 -12.09 1.00
C GLN A 435 -7.91 -13.38 0.18
N ASP A 436 -9.04 -13.89 -0.31
CA ASP A 436 -9.09 -15.09 -1.15
C ASP A 436 -8.36 -14.84 -2.48
N TRP A 437 -8.63 -13.70 -3.15
CA TRP A 437 -7.92 -13.35 -4.38
C TRP A 437 -6.41 -13.22 -4.20
N LEU A 438 -5.95 -12.59 -3.11
CA LEU A 438 -4.52 -12.46 -2.81
C LEU A 438 -3.87 -13.82 -2.50
N ARG A 439 -4.62 -14.75 -1.88
CA ARG A 439 -4.13 -16.11 -1.60
C ARG A 439 -3.95 -16.93 -2.87
N ASP A 440 -4.88 -16.74 -3.80
CA ASP A 440 -4.99 -17.53 -5.03
C ASP A 440 -4.22 -16.93 -6.21
N LEU A 441 -3.38 -15.89 -5.99
CA LEU A 441 -2.53 -15.32 -7.03
C LEU A 441 -1.55 -16.37 -7.58
N ASP A 442 -1.50 -16.50 -8.91
CA ASP A 442 -0.58 -17.36 -9.66
C ASP A 442 0.15 -16.58 -10.77
N ASP A 443 1.19 -17.20 -11.32
CA ASP A 443 1.94 -16.76 -12.51
C ASP A 443 2.19 -15.24 -12.60
N ALA A 444 1.65 -14.60 -13.65
CA ALA A 444 1.82 -13.19 -13.92
C ALA A 444 1.14 -12.30 -12.88
N ASP A 445 0.04 -12.76 -12.28
CA ASP A 445 -0.68 -12.00 -11.25
C ASP A 445 0.09 -11.98 -9.93
N TYR A 446 0.69 -13.10 -9.57
CA TYR A 446 1.60 -13.21 -8.42
C TYR A 446 2.85 -12.34 -8.60
N ALA A 447 3.45 -12.36 -9.79
CA ALA A 447 4.63 -11.55 -10.09
C ALA A 447 4.31 -10.04 -10.18
N GLY A 448 3.13 -9.69 -10.69
CA GLY A 448 2.76 -8.31 -11.02
C GLY A 448 2.30 -7.44 -9.84
N LEU A 449 1.88 -8.04 -8.72
CA LEU A 449 1.53 -7.34 -7.49
C LEU A 449 2.74 -7.27 -6.55
N CYS A 450 3.11 -6.06 -6.12
CA CYS A 450 4.23 -5.83 -5.22
C CYS A 450 3.78 -5.01 -4.00
N MET A 451 3.77 -5.65 -2.83
CA MET A 451 3.64 -4.94 -1.56
C MET A 451 5.04 -4.52 -1.10
N THR A 452 5.24 -3.24 -0.79
CA THR A 452 6.56 -2.64 -0.53
C THR A 452 6.49 -1.56 0.57
N ARG A 453 7.62 -0.92 0.85
CA ARG A 453 7.76 0.12 1.87
C ARG A 453 6.97 1.38 1.54
N VAL A 454 6.42 2.04 2.56
CA VAL A 454 5.63 3.27 2.41
C VAL A 454 6.45 4.42 1.82
N THR A 455 7.77 4.45 2.06
CA THR A 455 8.65 5.45 1.43
C THR A 455 8.76 5.30 -0.07
N HIS A 456 8.63 4.09 -0.61
CA HIS A 456 8.55 3.92 -2.06
C HIS A 456 7.24 4.49 -2.60
N ILE A 457 6.11 4.19 -1.94
CA ILE A 457 4.77 4.55 -2.43
C ILE A 457 4.46 6.04 -2.23
N ASN A 458 4.74 6.58 -1.04
CA ASN A 458 4.32 7.90 -0.59
C ASN A 458 5.42 8.96 -0.77
N GLN A 459 6.53 8.66 -1.41
CA GLN A 459 7.58 9.64 -1.67
C GLN A 459 7.95 9.61 -3.15
N LEU A 460 8.32 10.78 -3.67
CA LEU A 460 8.88 10.92 -5.02
C LEU A 460 10.41 11.06 -4.96
N TYR A 461 10.92 11.84 -4.00
CA TYR A 461 12.34 12.09 -3.84
C TYR A 461 12.98 11.03 -2.95
N GLY A 462 14.04 10.39 -3.44
CA GLY A 462 14.72 9.33 -2.68
C GLY A 462 15.86 8.65 -3.42
N GLY A 463 16.38 9.28 -4.49
CA GLY A 463 17.40 8.69 -5.36
C GLY A 463 16.83 7.88 -6.53
N ARG A 464 15.50 7.87 -6.69
CA ARG A 464 14.76 7.12 -7.73
C ARG A 464 13.77 7.99 -8.50
N GLU A 465 13.74 9.29 -8.24
CA GLU A 465 12.69 10.20 -8.68
C GLU A 465 12.47 10.17 -10.20
N SER A 466 13.55 10.04 -10.98
CA SER A 466 13.45 9.96 -12.45
C SER A 466 12.69 8.72 -12.91
N LEU A 467 12.87 7.59 -12.23
CA LEU A 467 12.16 6.35 -12.52
C LEU A 467 10.71 6.44 -12.04
N ASP A 468 10.48 6.90 -10.81
CA ASP A 468 9.13 7.01 -10.26
C ASP A 468 8.27 7.97 -11.10
N ILE A 469 8.82 9.10 -11.57
CA ILE A 469 8.14 9.99 -12.52
C ILE A 469 7.81 9.28 -13.84
N ALA A 470 8.73 8.47 -14.37
CA ALA A 470 8.49 7.72 -15.61
C ALA A 470 7.42 6.65 -15.43
N GLN A 471 7.39 5.97 -14.28
CA GLN A 471 6.39 4.94 -13.98
C GLN A 471 5.00 5.55 -13.71
N ARG A 472 4.97 6.66 -12.95
CA ARG A 472 3.76 7.33 -12.46
C ARG A 472 3.25 8.40 -13.43
N HIS A 473 3.12 8.08 -14.71
CA HIS A 473 2.61 9.03 -15.69
C HIS A 473 1.10 9.26 -15.57
N ASP A 474 0.65 10.47 -15.88
CA ASP A 474 -0.75 10.91 -15.78
C ASP A 474 -1.45 10.45 -14.48
N PRO A 475 -0.86 10.74 -13.30
CA PRO A 475 -1.39 10.24 -12.03
C PRO A 475 -2.77 10.82 -11.72
N ARG A 476 -3.65 9.98 -11.18
CA ARG A 476 -4.89 10.36 -10.49
C ARG A 476 -4.90 9.75 -9.11
N PHE A 477 -4.70 10.62 -8.14
CA PHE A 477 -4.68 10.26 -6.74
C PHE A 477 -5.93 10.82 -6.08
N PHE A 478 -6.82 9.93 -5.67
CA PHE A 478 -8.11 10.26 -5.09
C PHE A 478 -8.08 10.04 -3.59
N ASN A 479 -8.32 11.11 -2.85
CA ASN A 479 -8.42 11.08 -1.40
C ASN A 479 -9.78 11.59 -0.94
N THR A 480 -10.28 11.00 0.14
CA THR A 480 -11.50 11.49 0.80
C THR A 480 -11.11 12.55 1.83
N CYS A 481 -11.85 13.65 1.88
CA CYS A 481 -11.77 14.61 2.97
C CYS A 481 -13.13 14.81 3.66
N MET A 482 -13.08 15.26 4.91
CA MET A 482 -14.30 15.56 5.68
C MET A 482 -14.89 16.91 5.28
N MET A 483 -14.03 17.91 5.07
CA MET A 483 -14.41 19.29 4.76
C MET A 483 -13.43 19.90 3.76
N ALA A 484 -13.93 20.84 2.97
CA ALA A 484 -13.11 21.68 2.11
C ALA A 484 -13.41 23.16 2.39
N THR A 485 -12.41 24.02 2.24
CA THR A 485 -12.62 25.47 2.31
C THR A 485 -12.91 26.04 0.93
N VAL A 486 -13.57 27.20 0.87
CA VAL A 486 -13.80 27.93 -0.40
C VAL A 486 -12.49 28.30 -1.11
N PHE A 487 -11.38 28.37 -0.38
CA PHE A 487 -10.05 28.62 -0.94
C PHE A 487 -9.31 27.36 -1.41
N GLY A 488 -9.91 26.17 -1.25
CA GLY A 488 -9.40 24.89 -1.76
C GLY A 488 -8.50 24.12 -0.80
N ALA A 489 -8.44 24.48 0.49
CA ALA A 489 -7.80 23.62 1.51
C ALA A 489 -8.74 22.50 1.95
N ALA A 490 -8.20 21.32 2.25
CA ALA A 490 -8.95 20.15 2.71
C ALA A 490 -8.64 19.80 4.18
N VAL A 491 -9.65 19.28 4.89
CA VAL A 491 -9.55 18.78 6.26
C VAL A 491 -10.09 17.36 6.31
N SER A 492 -9.27 16.43 6.81
CA SER A 492 -9.51 14.99 6.73
C SER A 492 -9.29 14.26 8.05
N ASP A 493 -8.65 14.90 9.04
CA ASP A 493 -8.14 14.24 10.24
C ASP A 493 -8.62 14.85 11.57
N GLY A 494 -9.07 16.11 11.60
CA GLY A 494 -9.40 16.81 12.85
C GLY A 494 -10.71 17.61 12.82
N LEU A 495 -11.29 17.78 14.00
CA LEU A 495 -12.46 18.62 14.27
C LEU A 495 -12.06 20.03 14.72
N ALA A 496 -13.02 20.96 14.73
CA ALA A 496 -12.80 22.34 15.14
C ALA A 496 -12.40 22.50 16.62
N ASP A 497 -12.74 21.53 17.47
CA ASP A 497 -12.38 21.47 18.88
C ASP A 497 -11.00 20.82 19.13
N GLY A 498 -10.27 20.46 18.06
CA GLY A 498 -8.96 19.84 18.12
C GLY A 498 -8.96 18.32 18.28
N GLN A 499 -10.13 17.67 18.36
CA GLN A 499 -10.20 16.22 18.40
C GLN A 499 -9.81 15.60 17.06
N VAL A 500 -8.95 14.58 17.13
CA VAL A 500 -8.48 13.79 16.00
C VAL A 500 -9.48 12.68 15.70
N VAL A 501 -9.94 12.66 14.45
CA VAL A 501 -10.91 11.69 13.91
C VAL A 501 -10.19 10.46 13.37
N SER A 502 -9.08 10.64 12.67
CA SER A 502 -8.31 9.58 12.01
C SER A 502 -6.80 9.86 12.18
N GLY A 503 -6.21 10.62 11.28
CA GLY A 503 -4.82 11.05 11.37
C GLY A 503 -4.31 11.62 10.05
N VAL A 504 -3.12 12.23 10.10
CA VAL A 504 -2.49 12.90 8.95
C VAL A 504 -2.30 11.95 7.76
N GLY A 505 -1.91 10.69 8.03
CA GLY A 505 -1.71 9.65 7.01
C GLY A 505 -0.70 10.05 5.92
N GLY A 506 -0.94 9.61 4.69
CA GLY A 506 -0.15 9.98 3.50
C GLY A 506 -0.88 10.83 2.46
N GLN A 507 -2.08 11.35 2.74
CA GLN A 507 -2.88 12.14 1.77
C GLN A 507 -2.06 13.31 1.18
N TYR A 508 -1.41 14.09 2.04
CA TYR A 508 -0.56 15.20 1.62
C TYR A 508 0.54 14.77 0.64
N ASN A 509 1.12 13.58 0.82
CA ASN A 509 2.21 13.10 -0.02
C ASN A 509 1.76 12.90 -1.47
N PHE A 510 0.59 12.31 -1.69
CA PHE A 510 0.04 12.14 -3.03
C PHE A 510 -0.35 13.49 -3.65
N VAL A 511 -0.91 14.41 -2.86
CA VAL A 511 -1.20 15.78 -3.33
C VAL A 511 0.08 16.46 -3.81
N ALA A 512 1.13 16.47 -2.99
CA ALA A 512 2.42 17.07 -3.34
C ALA A 512 3.05 16.38 -4.56
N MET A 513 3.06 15.04 -4.58
CA MET A 513 3.62 14.25 -5.68
C MET A 513 2.95 14.54 -7.03
N ALA A 514 1.63 14.67 -7.06
CA ALA A 514 0.90 14.99 -8.30
C ALA A 514 1.34 16.33 -8.90
N HIS A 515 1.67 17.33 -8.07
CA HIS A 515 2.15 18.63 -8.54
C HIS A 515 3.57 18.59 -9.10
N GLU A 516 4.42 17.67 -8.62
CA GLU A 516 5.82 17.53 -9.06
C GLU A 516 5.97 16.67 -10.33
N ILE A 517 4.99 15.83 -10.64
CA ILE A 517 4.99 15.03 -11.87
C ILE A 517 4.57 15.94 -13.06
N PRO A 518 5.39 16.07 -14.13
CA PRO A 518 5.14 17.04 -15.21
C PRO A 518 3.76 16.93 -15.91
N ASN A 519 3.20 15.73 -16.01
CA ASN A 519 1.86 15.46 -16.57
C ASN A 519 0.80 15.18 -15.47
N GLY A 520 1.10 15.54 -14.22
CA GLY A 520 0.32 15.20 -13.05
C GLY A 520 -0.70 16.21 -12.54
N PRO A 521 -1.16 17.27 -13.23
CA PRO A 521 -2.07 18.21 -12.61
C PRO A 521 -3.48 17.60 -12.50
N GLN A 522 -3.68 16.77 -11.47
CA GLN A 522 -4.93 16.31 -10.85
C GLN A 522 -4.64 15.31 -9.71
N CYS A 523 -4.21 15.80 -8.53
CA CYS A 523 -4.65 15.18 -7.28
C CYS A 523 -6.00 15.80 -6.92
N ILE A 524 -6.97 14.96 -6.56
CA ILE A 524 -8.35 15.39 -6.36
C ILE A 524 -8.75 14.97 -4.95
N ASP A 525 -8.78 15.95 -4.05
CA ASP A 525 -9.42 15.78 -2.75
C ASP A 525 -10.94 15.88 -2.93
N VAL A 526 -11.62 14.82 -2.55
CA VAL A 526 -13.07 14.67 -2.72
C VAL A 526 -13.73 14.79 -1.35
N ALA A 527 -14.45 15.90 -1.15
CA ALA A 527 -15.29 16.06 0.03
C ALA A 527 -16.60 15.30 -0.17
N CYS A 528 -16.92 14.38 0.75
CA CYS A 528 -18.22 13.70 0.77
C CYS A 528 -18.96 13.98 2.08
N SER A 529 -20.30 13.98 2.02
CA SER A 529 -21.13 14.01 3.22
C SER A 529 -21.06 12.65 3.94
N PRO A 530 -20.73 12.57 5.24
CA PRO A 530 -20.91 11.38 6.03
C PRO A 530 -22.41 11.10 6.16
N ARG A 531 -22.70 9.83 6.39
CA ARG A 531 -24.01 9.35 6.81
C ARG A 531 -24.40 10.02 8.12
N LYS A 532 -25.64 10.51 8.18
CA LYS A 532 -26.29 11.16 9.33
C LYS A 532 -26.35 10.28 10.61
N ARG A 533 -25.22 9.90 11.22
CA ARG A 533 -25.25 9.14 12.49
C ARG A 533 -24.63 9.83 13.70
N ALA A 534 -24.00 11.00 13.56
CA ALA A 534 -23.50 11.75 14.73
C ALA A 534 -23.53 13.28 14.62
N TRP A 535 -23.90 13.86 13.49
CA TRP A 535 -23.84 15.31 13.26
C TRP A 535 -25.23 15.93 13.44
N THR A 536 -25.48 16.53 14.60
CA THR A 536 -26.78 17.15 14.96
C THR A 536 -26.98 18.56 14.40
N ALA A 537 -26.02 19.10 13.63
CA ALA A 537 -26.16 20.37 12.92
C ALA A 537 -25.83 20.22 11.43
N VAL A 538 -26.62 20.86 10.57
CA VAL A 538 -26.29 21.05 9.15
C VAL A 538 -25.17 22.09 9.10
N GLU A 539 -23.93 21.65 9.29
CA GLU A 539 -22.76 22.49 9.00
C GLU A 539 -22.43 22.41 7.51
N HIS A 540 -22.29 23.57 6.87
CA HIS A 540 -21.84 23.67 5.49
C HIS A 540 -20.38 23.16 5.38
N ARG A 541 -20.16 22.10 4.60
CA ARG A 541 -18.84 21.47 4.38
C ARG A 541 -17.90 22.26 3.46
N LEU A 542 -18.43 23.35 2.89
CA LEU A 542 -17.68 24.44 2.29
C LEU A 542 -17.60 25.57 3.32
N ALA A 543 -16.47 25.63 4.02
CA ALA A 543 -16.23 26.65 5.03
C ALA A 543 -15.47 27.84 4.42
N LEU A 544 -15.79 29.05 4.84
CA LEU A 544 -15.03 30.26 4.47
C LEU A 544 -13.60 30.22 5.03
N ARG A 545 -13.42 29.69 6.26
CA ARG A 545 -12.14 29.47 6.93
C ARG A 545 -12.26 28.27 7.88
N LEU A 546 -11.17 27.53 8.08
CA LEU A 546 -11.01 26.52 9.12
C LEU A 546 -9.68 26.77 9.85
N HIS A 547 -9.61 26.45 11.13
CA HIS A 547 -8.41 26.64 11.96
C HIS A 547 -7.35 25.54 11.75
N HIS A 548 -7.74 24.40 11.18
CA HIS A 548 -6.86 23.25 10.89
C HIS A 548 -6.98 22.83 9.42
N HIS A 549 -5.88 22.37 8.82
CA HIS A 549 -5.80 21.91 7.44
C HIS A 549 -4.89 20.68 7.32
N SER A 550 -5.39 19.61 6.69
CA SER A 550 -4.60 18.39 6.41
C SER A 550 -3.84 18.51 5.09
N ALA A 551 -4.44 19.19 4.11
CA ALA A 551 -3.81 19.55 2.84
C ALA A 551 -4.02 21.05 2.54
N PRO A 552 -2.94 21.85 2.45
CA PRO A 552 -3.04 23.28 2.17
C PRO A 552 -3.39 23.55 0.70
N SER A 553 -4.01 24.69 0.43
CA SER A 553 -4.30 25.14 -0.94
C SER A 553 -3.01 25.43 -1.71
N ALA A 554 -2.73 24.62 -2.74
CA ALA A 554 -1.61 24.83 -3.66
C ALA A 554 -1.99 25.79 -4.81
N ARG A 555 -2.43 27.02 -4.50
CA ARG A 555 -2.56 28.05 -5.55
C ARG A 555 -1.16 28.55 -5.93
N SER A 556 -0.64 28.08 -7.08
CA SER A 556 0.56 28.67 -7.66
C SER A 556 0.34 30.17 -7.90
N ARG A 557 1.33 31.00 -7.56
CA ARG A 557 1.30 32.46 -7.78
C ARG A 557 1.22 32.88 -9.26
N ARG A 558 1.20 31.94 -10.22
CA ARG A 558 1.24 32.26 -11.66
C ARG A 558 -0.02 32.93 -12.19
N ASP A 559 -1.17 32.81 -11.52
CA ASP A 559 -2.43 33.41 -11.99
C ASP A 559 -2.71 34.83 -11.46
N ARG A 560 -1.80 35.43 -10.66
CA ARG A 560 -1.99 36.81 -10.15
C ARG A 560 -1.41 37.93 -11.03
N ILE A 561 -0.78 37.61 -12.17
CA ILE A 561 -0.15 38.62 -13.03
C ILE A 561 -0.96 38.94 -14.31
N ARG A 562 -2.10 38.27 -14.57
CA ARG A 562 -2.92 38.55 -15.77
C ARG A 562 -4.16 39.43 -15.55
N HIS A 563 -4.34 39.99 -14.35
CA HIS A 563 -5.31 41.04 -14.11
C HIS A 563 -4.70 42.18 -13.30
N ARG A 564 -3.91 43.01 -13.99
CA ARG A 564 -3.81 44.44 -13.76
C ARG A 564 -3.76 45.14 -15.11
#